data_AF-A0A7C9RW09-F1
#
_entry.id   AF-A0A7C9RW09-F1
#
_cell.length_a   1.000
_cell.length_b   1.000
_cell.length_c   1.000
_cell.angle_alpha   90.00
_cell.angle_beta   90.00
_cell.angle_gamma   90.00
#
_symmetry.space_group_name_H-M   'P 1'
#
loop_
_entity.id
_entity.type
_entity.pdbx_description
1 polymer ?
#
loop_
_entity_poly.entity_id
_entity_poly.type
_entity_poly.pdbx_seq_one_letter_code
_entity_poly.pdbx_strand_id
1 'polypeptide(L)'
;MTGTASAAVQDCPDFGVACAYVDKDYGGKPIWQESAPGFYSFSGSFRKTTALINRTSYTIKLVGSNENLSICLIRGHAIRELPRGYNDRLQSVEVNPNLRDSPCTETR
;
A
#
# COMPACT_ATOMS: atom_id res chain seq x y z
N MET A 1 -20.96 -14.27 16.40
CA MET A 1 -20.34 -13.99 15.09
C MET A 1 -20.60 -12.53 14.77
N THR A 2 -19.73 -11.62 15.20
CA THR A 2 -19.94 -10.18 15.10
C THR A 2 -18.78 -9.57 14.33
N GLY A 3 -19.12 -8.93 13.20
CA GLY A 3 -18.21 -8.46 12.18
C GLY A 3 -17.30 -7.32 12.65
N THR A 4 -16.03 -7.45 12.32
CA THR A 4 -14.97 -6.48 12.62
C THR A 4 -14.42 -5.78 11.37
N ALA A 5 -15.08 -5.91 10.22
CA ALA A 5 -14.60 -5.31 8.97
C ALA A 5 -14.78 -3.78 8.92
N SER A 6 -15.63 -3.19 9.78
CA SER A 6 -15.98 -1.76 9.67
C SER A 6 -15.10 -0.79 10.47
N ALA A 7 -14.36 -1.27 11.47
CA ALA A 7 -13.52 -0.40 12.32
C ALA A 7 -12.14 -0.13 11.70
N ALA A 8 -11.65 -1.05 10.87
CA ALA A 8 -10.25 -1.06 10.49
C ALA A 8 -9.90 -0.04 9.38
N VAL A 9 -10.89 0.37 8.57
CA VAL A 9 -10.77 1.51 7.63
C VAL A 9 -10.79 2.86 8.36
N GLN A 10 -11.35 2.95 9.59
CA GLN A 10 -11.50 4.22 10.31
C GLN A 10 -10.16 4.80 10.79
N ASP A 11 -9.13 3.96 10.99
CA ASP A 11 -7.81 4.41 11.42
C ASP A 11 -6.97 5.00 10.26
N CYS A 12 -7.42 4.86 9.01
CA CYS A 12 -6.85 5.61 7.89
C CYS A 12 -7.60 6.93 7.73
N PRO A 13 -6.90 8.09 7.73
CA PRO A 13 -7.54 9.38 7.48
C PRO A 13 -8.29 9.41 6.14
N ASP A 14 -9.45 10.08 6.09
CA ASP A 14 -10.32 10.13 4.90
C ASP A 14 -9.72 10.87 3.69
N PHE A 15 -8.68 11.67 3.91
CA PHE A 15 -8.03 12.43 2.84
C PHE A 15 -6.53 12.57 3.07
N GLY A 16 -5.76 12.60 1.96
CA GLY A 16 -4.36 13.00 1.95
C GLY A 16 -3.36 11.96 2.45
N VAL A 17 -3.82 10.77 2.85
CA VAL A 17 -2.96 9.75 3.48
C VAL A 17 -3.09 8.40 2.78
N ALA A 18 -1.97 7.71 2.64
CA ALA A 18 -1.88 6.32 2.26
C ALA A 18 -1.74 5.46 3.52
N CYS A 19 -2.39 4.31 3.57
CA CYS A 19 -2.35 3.44 4.75
C CYS A 19 -2.14 1.98 4.34
N ALA A 20 -1.19 1.31 4.98
CA ALA A 20 -0.89 -0.11 4.77
C ALA A 20 -1.30 -0.97 5.98
N TYR A 21 -1.77 -2.18 5.72
CA TYR A 21 -2.30 -3.10 6.72
C TYR A 21 -1.70 -4.49 6.55
N VAL A 22 -1.49 -5.19 7.68
CA VAL A 22 -1.03 -6.59 7.67
C VAL A 22 -2.12 -7.53 7.19
N ASP A 23 -3.37 -7.28 7.58
CA ASP A 23 -4.48 -8.15 7.26
C ASP A 23 -5.20 -7.69 5.99
N LYS A 24 -5.79 -8.66 5.29
CA LYS A 24 -6.66 -8.38 4.14
C LYS A 24 -7.90 -7.59 4.55
N ASP A 25 -8.57 -7.00 3.56
CA ASP A 25 -9.76 -6.15 3.74
C ASP A 25 -9.54 -5.04 4.79
N TYR A 26 -8.30 -4.56 4.88
CA TYR A 26 -7.85 -3.50 5.78
C TYR A 26 -7.97 -3.86 7.26
N GLY A 27 -7.97 -5.14 7.63
CA GLY A 27 -8.11 -5.58 9.02
C GLY A 27 -7.02 -5.05 9.95
N GLY A 28 -7.40 -4.82 11.21
CA GLY A 28 -6.48 -4.34 12.25
C GLY A 28 -6.14 -2.85 12.15
N LYS A 29 -5.01 -2.47 12.73
CA LYS A 29 -4.48 -1.08 12.67
C LYS A 29 -3.52 -0.93 11.50
N PRO A 30 -3.45 0.25 10.87
CA PRO A 30 -2.44 0.52 9.86
C PRO A 30 -1.05 0.43 10.47
N ILE A 31 -0.16 -0.28 9.78
CA ILE A 31 1.25 -0.44 10.16
C ILE A 31 2.17 0.62 9.54
N TRP A 32 1.64 1.37 8.59
CA TRP A 32 2.31 2.47 7.94
C TRP A 32 1.27 3.47 7.42
N GLN A 33 1.61 4.74 7.56
CA GLN A 33 0.84 5.86 7.04
C GLN A 33 1.79 6.87 6.41
N GLU A 34 1.42 7.42 5.26
CA GLU A 34 2.22 8.46 4.61
C GLU A 34 1.36 9.45 3.82
N SER A 35 1.77 10.71 3.84
CA SER A 35 1.09 11.82 3.17
C SER A 35 2.00 12.59 2.20
N ALA A 36 3.31 12.42 2.31
CA ALA A 36 4.30 13.13 1.52
C ALA A 36 4.93 12.24 0.42
N PRO A 37 5.26 12.83 -0.75
CA PRO A 37 6.11 12.18 -1.75
C PRO A 37 7.43 11.71 -1.16
N GLY A 38 7.94 10.58 -1.63
CA GLY A 38 9.20 10.05 -1.14
C GLY A 38 9.43 8.59 -1.51
N PHE A 39 10.69 8.16 -1.38
CA PHE A 39 11.08 6.77 -1.44
C PHE A 39 11.27 6.25 -0.01
N TYR A 40 10.62 5.15 0.32
CA TYR A 40 10.76 4.50 1.61
C TYR A 40 11.18 3.05 1.40
N SER A 41 12.44 2.75 1.70
CA SER A 41 12.94 1.38 1.79
C SER A 41 12.55 0.81 3.14
N PHE A 42 11.89 -0.34 3.14
CA PHE A 42 11.42 -0.94 4.40
C PHE A 42 12.14 -2.22 4.77
N SER A 43 12.51 -2.25 6.05
CA SER A 43 12.73 -3.47 6.82
C SER A 43 11.60 -3.60 7.86
N GLY A 44 11.30 -4.83 8.31
CA GLY A 44 10.32 -5.05 9.39
C GLY A 44 8.85 -5.11 8.94
N SER A 45 7.95 -4.52 9.74
CA SER A 45 6.50 -4.78 9.68
C SER A 45 5.84 -4.47 8.33
N PHE A 46 6.32 -3.47 7.59
CA PHE A 46 5.77 -3.13 6.27
C PHE A 46 5.87 -4.27 5.25
N ARG A 47 6.85 -5.19 5.41
CA ARG A 47 6.96 -6.39 4.57
C ARG A 47 5.70 -7.24 4.63
N LYS A 48 5.01 -7.22 5.78
CA LYS A 48 3.78 -7.96 6.05
C LYS A 48 2.54 -7.29 5.46
N THR A 49 2.68 -6.18 4.74
CA THR A 49 1.52 -5.52 4.13
C THR A 49 0.80 -6.50 3.21
N THR A 50 -0.51 -6.62 3.41
CA THR A 50 -1.44 -7.39 2.57
C THR A 50 -2.50 -6.48 1.97
N ALA A 51 -2.85 -5.36 2.60
CA ALA A 51 -3.83 -4.42 2.07
C ALA A 51 -3.29 -2.98 2.11
N LEU A 52 -3.69 -2.17 1.13
CA LEU A 52 -3.24 -0.78 1.00
C LEU A 52 -4.40 0.11 0.55
N ILE A 53 -4.55 1.27 1.18
CA ILE A 53 -5.49 2.32 0.75
C ILE A 53 -4.67 3.52 0.30
N ASN A 54 -4.97 4.09 -0.87
CA ASN A 54 -4.38 5.35 -1.32
C ASN A 54 -5.42 6.48 -1.36
N ARG A 55 -5.44 7.33 -0.32
CA ARG A 55 -6.25 8.57 -0.31
C ARG A 55 -5.41 9.82 -0.56
N THR A 56 -4.15 9.66 -0.94
CA THR A 56 -3.27 10.77 -1.33
C THR A 56 -3.64 11.29 -2.71
N SER A 57 -3.07 12.44 -3.11
CA SER A 57 -3.14 12.91 -4.50
C SER A 57 -2.16 12.20 -5.44
N TYR A 58 -1.30 11.32 -4.91
CA TYR A 58 -0.16 10.75 -5.61
C TYR A 58 -0.43 9.31 -6.04
N THR A 59 0.30 8.84 -7.04
CA THR A 59 0.42 7.41 -7.31
C THR A 59 1.39 6.79 -6.31
N ILE A 60 1.08 5.59 -5.84
CA ILE A 60 1.95 4.82 -4.97
C ILE A 60 2.45 3.61 -5.73
N LYS A 61 3.76 3.42 -5.80
CA LYS A 61 4.37 2.20 -6.35
C LYS A 61 4.87 1.33 -5.22
N LEU A 62 4.42 0.08 -5.20
CA LEU A 62 4.93 -0.97 -4.33
C LEU A 62 5.92 -1.81 -5.13
N VAL A 63 7.09 -2.08 -4.55
CA VAL A 63 8.12 -2.93 -5.17
C VAL A 63 8.30 -4.18 -4.31
N GLY A 64 8.10 -5.34 -4.93
CA GLY A 64 8.31 -6.65 -4.29
C GLY A 64 9.77 -7.10 -4.30
N SER A 65 10.03 -8.29 -3.76
CA SER A 65 11.38 -8.86 -3.63
C SER A 65 12.04 -9.20 -4.95
N ASN A 66 11.23 -9.32 -6.00
CA ASN A 66 11.71 -9.39 -7.37
C ASN A 66 11.45 -8.01 -7.97
N GLU A 67 12.49 -7.33 -8.45
CA GLU A 67 12.42 -5.94 -8.93
C GLU A 67 11.47 -5.80 -10.14
N ASN A 68 11.19 -6.89 -10.85
CA ASN A 68 10.19 -6.95 -11.92
C ASN A 68 8.73 -6.97 -11.40
N LEU A 69 8.55 -7.22 -10.10
CA LEU A 69 7.25 -7.30 -9.44
C LEU A 69 6.96 -5.95 -8.79
N SER A 70 6.42 -5.02 -9.59
CA SER A 70 5.93 -3.75 -9.08
C SER A 70 4.49 -3.47 -9.49
N ILE A 71 3.74 -2.86 -8.57
CA ILE A 71 2.34 -2.52 -8.75
C ILE A 71 2.12 -1.08 -8.34
N CYS A 72 1.29 -0.37 -9.10
CA CYS A 72 0.93 1.01 -8.82
C CYS A 72 -0.51 1.12 -8.36
N LEU A 73 -0.70 1.79 -7.24
CA LEU A 73 -1.99 2.16 -6.71
C LEU A 73 -2.21 3.65 -6.96
N ILE A 74 -3.11 3.97 -7.88
CA ILE A 74 -3.47 5.35 -8.21
C ILE A 74 -4.37 5.97 -7.13
N ARG A 75 -4.49 7.30 -7.15
CA ARG A 75 -5.30 8.07 -6.20
C ARG A 75 -6.74 7.55 -6.09
N GLY A 76 -7.21 7.35 -4.86
CA GLY A 76 -8.60 7.00 -4.55
C GLY A 76 -8.88 5.50 -4.64
N HIS A 77 -7.90 4.69 -5.04
CA HIS A 77 -8.02 3.25 -5.12
C HIS A 77 -7.45 2.57 -3.89
N ALA A 78 -7.86 1.32 -3.70
CA ALA A 78 -7.41 0.51 -2.59
C ALA A 78 -7.30 -0.97 -3.01
N ILE A 79 -6.32 -1.65 -2.43
CA ILE A 79 -6.04 -3.07 -2.62
C ILE A 79 -6.43 -3.78 -1.33
N ARG A 80 -7.46 -4.64 -1.42
CA ARG A 80 -7.93 -5.44 -0.28
C ARG A 80 -7.02 -6.61 0.05
N GLU A 81 -6.34 -7.14 -0.96
CA GLU A 81 -5.38 -8.22 -0.84
C GLU A 81 -4.35 -8.07 -1.96
N LEU A 82 -3.08 -7.94 -1.58
CA LEU A 82 -1.98 -7.84 -2.53
C LEU A 82 -1.83 -9.16 -3.29
N PRO A 83 -1.45 -9.11 -4.58
CA PRO A 83 -1.19 -10.32 -5.34
C PRO A 83 -0.12 -11.20 -4.69
N ARG A 84 -0.12 -12.48 -5.04
CA ARG A 84 0.95 -13.41 -4.63
C ARG A 84 2.31 -12.84 -5.04
N GLY A 85 3.25 -12.83 -4.10
CA GLY A 85 4.61 -12.33 -4.31
C GLY A 85 4.93 -11.01 -3.60
N TYR A 86 3.93 -10.30 -3.05
CA TYR A 86 4.13 -9.08 -2.27
C TYR A 86 4.09 -9.32 -0.74
N ASN A 87 3.27 -10.26 -0.26
CA ASN A 87 3.19 -10.59 1.17
C ASN A 87 4.53 -11.11 1.69
N ASP A 88 5.04 -10.52 2.78
CA ASP A 88 6.38 -10.74 3.35
C ASP A 88 7.55 -10.47 2.40
N ARG A 89 7.26 -9.80 1.29
CA ARG A 89 8.16 -9.64 0.15
C ARG A 89 8.17 -8.22 -0.40
N LEU A 90 7.58 -7.23 0.27
CA LEU A 90 7.77 -5.84 -0.11
C LEU A 90 9.19 -5.37 0.26
N GLN A 91 9.84 -4.66 -0.66
CA GLN A 91 11.15 -4.05 -0.46
C GLN A 91 11.06 -2.54 -0.23
N SER A 92 10.26 -1.87 -1.05
CA SER A 92 10.08 -0.43 -0.96
C SER A 92 8.68 0.00 -1.37
N VAL A 93 8.32 1.20 -0.92
CA VAL A 93 7.23 1.97 -1.50
C VAL A 93 7.78 3.30 -2.01
N GLU A 94 7.25 3.74 -3.13
CA GLU A 94 7.50 5.07 -3.69
C GLU A 94 6.18 5.83 -3.75
N VAL A 95 6.12 6.98 -3.11
CA VAL A 95 5.00 7.91 -3.19
C VAL A 95 5.35 8.99 -4.20
N ASN A 96 4.51 9.14 -5.23
CA ASN A 96 4.76 9.96 -6.41
C ASN A 96 6.01 9.54 -7.22
N PRO A 97 6.12 8.26 -7.63
CA PRO A 97 7.25 7.77 -8.41
C PRO A 97 7.30 8.41 -9.79
N ASN A 98 8.50 8.50 -10.37
CA ASN A 98 8.65 8.81 -11.78
C ASN A 98 8.36 7.57 -12.63
N LEU A 99 7.12 7.45 -13.08
CA LEU A 99 6.64 6.30 -13.87
C LEU A 99 7.26 6.20 -15.27
N ARG A 100 7.93 7.25 -15.77
CA ARG A 100 8.65 7.19 -17.05
C ARG A 100 9.91 6.35 -16.93
N ASP A 101 10.64 6.51 -15.83
CA ASP A 101 11.90 5.81 -15.57
C ASP A 101 11.69 4.46 -14.87
N SER A 102 10.56 4.29 -14.18
CA SER A 102 10.26 3.10 -13.40
C SER A 102 8.80 2.67 -13.53
N PRO A 103 8.40 2.03 -14.64
CA PRO A 103 7.03 1.60 -14.86
C PRO A 103 6.61 0.50 -13.88
N CYS A 104 5.30 0.29 -13.78
CA CYS A 104 4.64 -0.66 -12.88
C CYS A 104 3.28 -1.04 -13.47
N THR A 105 2.72 -2.17 -13.02
CA THR A 105 1.35 -2.54 -13.40
C THR A 105 0.36 -1.69 -12.60
N GLU A 106 -0.50 -0.93 -13.26
CA GLU A 106 -1.52 -0.12 -12.58
C GLU A 106 -2.66 -0.98 -12.04
N THR A 107 -3.06 -0.71 -10.80
CA THR A 107 -4.30 -1.20 -10.20
C THR A 107 -5.35 -0.10 -10.29
N ARG A 108 -6.42 -0.39 -11.04
CA ARG A 108 -7.64 0.41 -11.14
C ARG A 108 -8.75 -0.25 -10.33
#